data_AF-A0AAI9X3D7-F1
#
_entry.id   AF-A0AAI9X3D7-F1
#
_cell.length_a   1.000
_cell.length_b   1.000
_cell.length_c   1.000
_cell.angle_alpha   90.00
_cell.angle_beta   90.00
_cell.angle_gamma   90.00
#
_symmetry.space_group_name_H-M   'P 1'
#
loop_
_entity.id
_entity.type
_entity.pdbx_description
1 polymer ?
#
loop_
_entity_poly.entity_id
_entity_poly.type
_entity_poly.pdbx_seq_one_letter_code
_entity_poly.pdbx_strand_id
1 'polypeptide(L)'
;MSTEDTIQKLHNLNDPSHVEFDPTISQFWDTPLLRAKLPAPIQKYVLTPYINWAKGIVRYQTDVVMVTHLILYFTTIVPSAAFLYYRFSYLHGALHWLMQGFYCGAFTLMKHQHIHMNGVLNSKLYLFDTLFPYLLDPMHGHTWNSYYYHHIKHHHVEGNGGDDLSTTMYYDRDSIPDFLTYVGRFILFIWLELPLYFWRKGQFKYAVKCAFWEVGSYVAIYMLYNYVNARATTFVFILPLSVMRLGLMVGNWGQHAFVDPADPDSDYLSSITLIDVPSNRFSFNDGYHTSHHLNPRRHWRDHPVAFLKQKDLYAKEDALVFRNVDYIFITVNLLRKNYEFLAKCMIPIGDQVNWTMEERMEVLRRRTRKFPKPSSKKSE
;
A
#
# COMPACT_ATOMS: atom_id res chain seq x y z
N MET A 1 26.31 -14.85 -7.10
CA MET A 1 26.47 -13.43 -7.47
C MET A 1 26.84 -12.67 -6.20
N SER A 2 27.79 -11.74 -6.30
CA SER A 2 28.09 -10.82 -5.19
C SER A 2 26.91 -9.87 -4.95
N THR A 3 26.90 -9.17 -3.81
CA THR A 3 25.90 -8.11 -3.55
C THR A 3 25.99 -7.01 -4.63
N GLU A 4 27.21 -6.67 -5.05
CA GLU A 4 27.44 -5.66 -6.09
C GLU A 4 26.91 -6.12 -7.46
N ASP A 5 27.15 -7.38 -7.84
CA ASP A 5 26.61 -7.95 -9.08
C ASP A 5 25.08 -7.92 -9.07
N THR A 6 24.47 -8.16 -7.91
CA THR A 6 23.01 -8.16 -7.73
C THR A 6 22.45 -6.75 -7.84
N ILE A 7 23.09 -5.77 -7.19
CA ILE A 7 22.74 -4.36 -7.30
C ILE A 7 22.82 -3.89 -8.75
N GLN A 8 23.92 -4.20 -9.43
CA GLN A 8 24.13 -3.83 -10.83
C GLN A 8 23.08 -4.48 -11.73
N LYS A 9 22.78 -5.77 -11.51
CA LYS A 9 21.76 -6.48 -12.28
C LYS A 9 20.37 -5.87 -12.12
N LEU A 10 19.97 -5.53 -10.90
CA LEU A 10 18.69 -4.88 -10.63
C LEU A 10 18.61 -3.48 -11.25
N HIS A 11 19.70 -2.72 -11.17
CA HIS A 11 19.80 -1.41 -11.83
C HIS A 11 19.64 -1.55 -13.35
N ASN A 12 20.36 -2.48 -13.97
CA ASN A 12 20.29 -2.76 -15.41
C ASN A 12 18.89 -3.13 -15.89
N LEU A 13 18.11 -3.85 -15.07
CA LEU A 13 16.71 -4.20 -15.39
C LEU A 13 15.78 -2.97 -15.37
N ASN A 14 16.15 -1.91 -14.63
CA ASN A 14 15.37 -0.68 -14.49
C ASN A 14 15.79 0.43 -15.47
N ASP A 15 17.02 0.39 -16.00
CA ASP A 15 17.58 1.41 -16.90
C ASP A 15 17.12 1.21 -18.36
N PRO A 16 16.28 2.11 -18.92
CA PRO A 16 15.77 1.97 -20.29
C PRO A 16 16.82 2.06 -21.40
N SER A 17 18.02 2.55 -21.09
CA SER A 17 19.14 2.63 -22.02
C SER A 17 19.98 1.34 -22.06
N HIS A 18 19.82 0.46 -21.09
CA HIS A 18 20.60 -0.77 -20.97
C HIS A 18 19.98 -1.94 -21.76
N VAL A 19 20.83 -2.82 -22.30
CA VAL A 19 20.37 -3.97 -23.11
C VAL A 19 19.53 -4.97 -22.32
N GLU A 20 19.75 -5.04 -21.01
CA GLU A 20 19.01 -5.91 -20.10
C GLU A 20 17.70 -5.29 -19.58
N PHE A 21 17.35 -4.07 -20.01
CA PHE A 21 16.12 -3.41 -19.58
C PHE A 21 14.91 -4.31 -19.72
N ASP A 22 14.15 -4.45 -18.62
CA ASP A 22 12.96 -5.28 -18.61
C ASP A 22 11.76 -4.54 -18.00
N PRO A 23 10.83 -4.03 -18.82
CA PRO A 23 9.62 -3.41 -18.30
C PRO A 23 8.72 -4.47 -17.67
N THR A 24 8.09 -4.14 -16.54
CA THR A 24 7.10 -5.03 -15.93
C THR A 24 5.81 -4.88 -16.71
N ILE A 25 5.29 -5.98 -17.28
CA ILE A 25 4.08 -5.95 -18.13
C ILE A 25 2.86 -6.52 -17.41
N SER A 26 3.09 -7.57 -16.63
CA SER A 26 2.09 -8.34 -15.90
C SER A 26 2.63 -8.70 -14.52
N GLN A 27 1.73 -8.88 -13.56
CA GLN A 27 2.05 -9.42 -12.24
C GLN A 27 1.98 -10.95 -12.19
N PHE A 28 1.47 -11.62 -13.23
CA PHE A 28 1.36 -13.08 -13.25
C PHE A 28 2.58 -13.74 -13.90
N TRP A 29 3.03 -13.19 -15.02
CA TRP A 29 4.13 -13.75 -15.80
C TRP A 29 5.25 -12.75 -15.98
N ASP A 30 6.48 -13.23 -15.81
CA ASP A 30 7.66 -12.42 -16.09
C ASP A 30 7.79 -12.21 -17.61
N THR A 31 8.24 -11.02 -18.00
CA THR A 31 8.40 -10.65 -19.40
C THR A 31 9.31 -11.62 -20.17
N PRO A 32 10.45 -12.12 -19.64
CA PRO A 32 11.25 -13.14 -20.30
C PRO A 32 10.49 -14.45 -20.54
N LEU A 33 9.63 -14.85 -19.60
CA LEU A 33 8.81 -16.06 -19.74
C LEU A 33 7.77 -15.88 -20.85
N LEU A 34 7.11 -14.71 -20.92
CA LEU A 34 6.17 -14.39 -22.00
C LEU A 34 6.86 -14.43 -23.37
N ARG A 35 8.07 -13.85 -23.48
CA ARG A 35 8.88 -13.90 -24.71
C ARG A 35 9.34 -15.32 -25.05
N ALA A 36 9.60 -16.18 -24.07
CA ALA A 36 10.03 -17.54 -24.33
C ALA A 36 8.89 -18.49 -24.72
N LYS A 37 7.68 -18.28 -24.17
CA LYS A 37 6.57 -19.23 -24.29
C LYS A 37 5.51 -18.84 -25.33
N LEU A 38 5.36 -17.56 -25.66
CA LEU A 38 4.34 -17.15 -26.63
C LEU A 38 4.79 -17.48 -28.08
N PRO A 39 3.86 -17.88 -28.96
CA PRO A 39 4.14 -18.04 -30.39
C PRO A 39 4.73 -16.78 -31.02
N ALA A 40 5.68 -16.95 -31.95
CA ALA A 40 6.36 -15.83 -32.63
C ALA A 40 5.40 -14.80 -33.27
N PRO A 41 4.26 -15.17 -33.88
CA PRO A 41 3.30 -14.19 -34.36
C PRO A 41 2.70 -13.32 -33.26
N ILE A 42 2.39 -13.89 -32.09
CA ILE A 42 1.84 -13.15 -30.94
C ILE A 42 2.90 -12.19 -30.39
N GLN A 43 4.15 -12.63 -30.30
CA GLN A 43 5.24 -11.77 -29.87
C GLN A 43 5.44 -10.56 -30.79
N LYS A 44 5.46 -10.81 -32.10
CA LYS A 44 5.74 -9.80 -33.13
C LYS A 44 4.58 -8.82 -33.32
N TYR A 45 3.35 -9.30 -33.34
CA TYR A 45 2.18 -8.49 -33.73
C TYR A 45 1.32 -8.03 -32.55
N VAL A 46 1.49 -8.59 -31.35
CA VAL A 46 0.70 -8.21 -30.17
C VAL A 46 1.59 -7.70 -29.04
N LEU A 47 2.47 -8.56 -28.49
CA LEU A 47 3.22 -8.24 -27.28
C LEU A 47 4.21 -7.08 -27.48
N THR A 48 5.06 -7.15 -28.51
CA THR A 48 6.09 -6.12 -28.76
C THR A 48 5.47 -4.77 -29.10
N PRO A 49 4.48 -4.68 -30.03
CA PRO A 49 3.80 -3.41 -30.29
C PRO A 49 3.12 -2.83 -29.03
N TYR A 50 2.48 -3.68 -28.22
CA TYR A 50 1.87 -3.24 -26.96
C TYR A 50 2.90 -2.65 -25.99
N ILE A 51 4.01 -3.35 -25.74
CA ILE A 51 5.08 -2.86 -24.86
C ILE A 51 5.61 -1.52 -25.37
N ASN A 52 5.92 -1.41 -26.67
CA ASN A 52 6.49 -0.20 -27.23
C ASN A 52 5.53 1.00 -27.12
N TRP A 53 4.25 0.78 -27.40
CA TRP A 53 3.21 1.80 -27.21
C TRP A 53 3.07 2.18 -25.73
N ALA A 54 2.94 1.20 -24.84
CA ALA A 54 2.75 1.42 -23.41
C ALA A 54 3.93 2.17 -22.79
N LYS A 55 5.18 1.79 -23.12
CA LYS A 55 6.40 2.52 -22.74
C LYS A 55 6.37 4.00 -23.15
N GLY A 56 5.71 4.30 -24.27
CA GLY A 56 5.54 5.66 -24.79
C GLY A 56 4.48 6.50 -24.06
N ILE A 57 3.69 5.91 -23.17
CA ILE A 57 2.62 6.61 -22.43
C ILE A 57 2.77 6.56 -20.89
N VAL A 58 3.47 5.57 -20.35
CA VAL A 58 3.81 5.52 -18.92
C VAL A 58 4.80 6.63 -18.55
N ARG A 59 4.78 7.03 -17.28
CA ARG A 59 5.72 8.02 -16.73
C ARG A 59 7.14 7.48 -16.64
N TYR A 60 7.28 6.25 -16.16
CA TYR A 60 8.54 5.49 -16.14
C TYR A 60 8.41 4.29 -17.06
N GLN A 61 9.37 4.08 -17.96
CA GLN A 61 9.28 3.00 -18.96
C GLN A 61 9.18 1.61 -18.33
N THR A 62 9.60 1.45 -17.08
CA THR A 62 9.46 0.21 -16.29
C THR A 62 8.01 -0.15 -15.98
N ASP A 63 7.09 0.81 -16.04
CA ASP A 63 5.75 0.73 -15.46
C ASP A 63 4.66 0.38 -16.47
N VAL A 64 4.99 -0.38 -17.53
CA VAL A 64 4.00 -0.88 -18.51
C VAL A 64 2.80 -1.56 -17.82
N VAL A 65 3.06 -2.23 -16.70
CA VAL A 65 2.07 -2.86 -15.81
C VAL A 65 1.00 -1.88 -15.32
N MET A 66 1.31 -0.60 -15.14
CA MET A 66 0.33 0.40 -14.72
C MET A 66 -0.72 0.64 -15.81
N VAL A 67 -0.29 0.73 -17.07
CA VAL A 67 -1.20 0.80 -18.22
C VAL A 67 -1.99 -0.48 -18.37
N THR A 68 -1.37 -1.66 -18.17
CA THR A 68 -2.08 -2.95 -18.22
C THR A 68 -3.24 -2.97 -17.23
N HIS A 69 -3.02 -2.51 -16.01
CA HIS A 69 -4.07 -2.42 -14.98
C HIS A 69 -5.13 -1.38 -15.31
N LEU A 70 -4.75 -0.20 -15.80
CA LEU A 70 -5.73 0.80 -16.24
C LEU A 70 -6.63 0.25 -17.35
N ILE A 71 -6.07 -0.38 -18.38
CA ILE A 71 -6.85 -1.05 -19.43
C ILE A 71 -7.79 -2.08 -18.80
N LEU A 72 -7.28 -2.92 -17.89
CA LEU A 72 -8.08 -3.92 -17.19
C LEU A 72 -9.25 -3.29 -16.45
N TYR A 73 -9.03 -2.26 -15.64
CA TYR A 73 -10.09 -1.62 -14.85
C TYR A 73 -11.15 -0.93 -15.71
N PHE A 74 -10.72 -0.22 -16.76
CA PHE A 74 -11.64 0.47 -17.66
C PHE A 74 -12.41 -0.48 -18.60
N THR A 75 -11.91 -1.70 -18.83
CA THR A 75 -12.59 -2.71 -19.65
C THR A 75 -13.37 -3.74 -18.84
N THR A 76 -13.22 -3.77 -17.50
CA THR A 76 -13.90 -4.73 -16.63
C THR A 76 -14.71 -4.06 -15.52
N ILE A 77 -14.08 -3.44 -14.51
CA ILE A 77 -14.75 -2.82 -13.36
C ILE A 77 -15.75 -1.75 -13.80
N VAL A 78 -15.33 -0.82 -14.65
CA VAL A 78 -16.17 0.31 -15.07
C VAL A 78 -17.44 -0.15 -15.81
N PRO A 79 -17.35 -0.94 -16.90
CA PRO A 79 -18.55 -1.44 -17.58
C PRO A 79 -19.37 -2.40 -16.69
N SER A 80 -18.73 -3.19 -15.83
CA SER A 80 -19.42 -4.05 -14.88
C SER A 80 -20.26 -3.24 -13.89
N ALA A 81 -19.72 -2.15 -13.34
CA ALA A 81 -20.44 -1.26 -12.44
C ALA A 81 -21.62 -0.61 -13.18
N ALA A 82 -21.38 -0.06 -14.37
CA ALA A 82 -22.45 0.53 -15.19
C ALA A 82 -23.58 -0.48 -15.49
N PHE A 83 -23.23 -1.73 -15.82
CA PHE A 83 -24.21 -2.77 -16.07
C PHE A 83 -24.98 -3.19 -14.81
N LEU A 84 -24.37 -3.17 -13.62
CA LEU A 84 -25.09 -3.39 -12.35
C LEU A 84 -26.17 -2.33 -12.10
N TYR A 85 -25.90 -1.07 -12.45
CA TYR A 85 -26.88 0.01 -12.35
C TYR A 85 -27.96 -0.09 -13.42
N TYR A 86 -27.63 -0.56 -14.62
CA TYR A 86 -28.60 -0.78 -15.70
C TYR A 86 -29.51 -1.99 -15.44
N ARG A 87 -28.92 -3.14 -15.08
CA ARG A 87 -29.63 -4.41 -14.84
C ARG A 87 -28.98 -5.19 -13.70
N PHE A 88 -29.42 -4.89 -12.48
CA PHE A 88 -28.90 -5.55 -11.30
C PHE A 88 -29.25 -7.04 -11.24
N SER A 89 -28.27 -7.87 -10.85
CA SER A 89 -28.49 -9.22 -10.33
C SER A 89 -27.50 -9.51 -9.20
N TYR A 90 -27.89 -10.32 -8.21
CA TYR A 90 -27.01 -10.66 -7.09
C TYR A 90 -25.78 -11.46 -7.51
N LEU A 91 -25.92 -12.37 -8.48
CA LEU A 91 -24.78 -13.12 -9.00
C LEU A 91 -23.75 -12.19 -9.63
N HIS A 92 -24.18 -11.24 -10.48
CA HIS A 92 -23.27 -10.25 -11.04
C HIS A 92 -22.69 -9.33 -9.97
N GLY A 93 -23.49 -8.91 -8.99
CA GLY A 93 -23.01 -8.09 -7.87
C GLY A 93 -21.90 -8.79 -7.09
N ALA A 94 -22.09 -10.07 -6.76
CA ALA A 94 -21.09 -10.88 -6.07
C ALA A 94 -19.81 -11.07 -6.91
N LEU A 95 -19.94 -11.39 -8.20
CA LEU A 95 -18.79 -11.53 -9.10
C LEU A 95 -18.03 -10.20 -9.28
N HIS A 96 -18.75 -9.09 -9.39
CA HIS A 96 -18.16 -7.74 -9.44
C HIS A 96 -17.37 -7.44 -8.17
N TRP A 97 -17.94 -7.72 -7.00
CA TRP A 97 -17.27 -7.47 -5.73
C TRP A 97 -16.04 -8.37 -5.52
N LEU A 98 -16.09 -9.64 -5.95
CA LEU A 98 -14.92 -10.52 -5.95
C LEU A 98 -13.81 -9.99 -6.86
N MET A 99 -14.17 -9.48 -8.04
CA MET A 99 -13.22 -8.83 -8.96
C MET A 99 -12.59 -7.57 -8.34
N GLN A 100 -13.38 -6.73 -7.65
CA GLN A 100 -12.85 -5.58 -6.90
C GLN A 100 -11.87 -6.03 -5.81
N GLY A 101 -12.22 -7.09 -5.05
CA GLY A 101 -11.35 -7.66 -4.03
C GLY A 101 -10.02 -8.17 -4.60
N PHE A 102 -10.05 -8.76 -5.80
CA PHE A 102 -8.83 -9.21 -6.48
C PHE A 102 -7.96 -8.04 -6.95
N TYR A 103 -8.56 -6.93 -7.40
CA TYR A 103 -7.82 -5.76 -7.87
C TYR A 103 -7.38 -4.79 -6.77
N CYS A 104 -7.92 -4.91 -5.56
CA CYS A 104 -7.80 -3.88 -4.52
C CYS A 104 -6.35 -3.58 -4.12
N GLY A 105 -5.50 -4.62 -4.01
CA GLY A 105 -4.08 -4.48 -3.66
C GLY A 105 -3.34 -3.70 -4.75
N ALA A 106 -3.33 -4.24 -5.98
CA ALA A 106 -2.67 -3.61 -7.11
C ALA A 106 -3.17 -2.17 -7.36
N PHE A 107 -4.49 -1.92 -7.33
CA PHE A 107 -4.99 -0.55 -7.52
C PHE A 107 -4.57 0.39 -6.40
N THR A 108 -4.67 -0.04 -5.13
CA THR A 108 -4.28 0.81 -3.99
C THR A 108 -2.81 1.18 -4.06
N LEU A 109 -1.94 0.25 -4.45
CA LEU A 109 -0.51 0.55 -4.57
C LEU A 109 -0.16 1.29 -5.87
N MET A 110 -0.91 1.12 -6.96
CA MET A 110 -0.82 2.04 -8.11
C MET A 110 -1.17 3.46 -7.68
N LYS A 111 -2.26 3.64 -6.92
CA LYS A 111 -2.68 4.94 -6.40
C LYS A 111 -1.63 5.52 -5.45
N HIS A 112 -1.04 4.70 -4.58
CA HIS A 112 0.07 5.09 -3.73
C HIS A 112 1.25 5.63 -4.55
N GLN A 113 1.65 4.93 -5.61
CA GLN A 113 2.67 5.43 -6.54
C GLN A 113 2.23 6.73 -7.23
N HIS A 114 0.98 6.82 -7.67
CA HIS A 114 0.40 8.02 -8.32
C HIS A 114 0.54 9.27 -7.43
N ILE A 115 0.16 9.17 -6.15
CA ILE A 115 0.18 10.31 -5.23
C ILE A 115 1.60 10.70 -4.78
N HIS A 116 2.52 9.75 -4.69
CA HIS A 116 3.93 10.02 -4.35
C HIS A 116 4.69 10.60 -5.56
N MET A 117 4.40 10.11 -6.76
CA MET A 117 5.17 10.42 -7.97
C MET A 117 4.55 11.51 -8.83
N ASN A 118 3.37 12.03 -8.47
CA ASN A 118 2.58 12.97 -9.28
C ASN A 118 2.16 12.37 -10.64
N GLY A 119 1.58 11.17 -10.59
CA GLY A 119 1.07 10.46 -11.76
C GLY A 119 1.76 9.14 -12.06
N VAL A 120 1.11 8.31 -12.89
CA VAL A 120 1.68 7.05 -13.44
C VAL A 120 1.83 7.09 -14.96
N LEU A 121 1.15 8.02 -15.62
CA LEU A 121 1.28 8.29 -17.05
C LEU A 121 2.12 9.55 -17.30
N ASN A 122 2.58 9.69 -18.54
CA ASN A 122 3.35 10.85 -18.96
C ASN A 122 2.48 12.09 -19.15
N SER A 123 3.14 13.23 -19.37
CA SER A 123 2.50 14.55 -19.46
C SER A 123 1.50 14.68 -20.62
N LYS A 124 1.62 13.88 -21.70
CA LYS A 124 0.66 13.92 -22.82
C LYS A 124 -0.72 13.42 -22.40
N LEU A 125 -0.78 12.54 -21.41
CA LEU A 125 -2.03 12.00 -20.84
C LEU A 125 -2.38 12.63 -19.49
N TYR A 126 -1.81 13.79 -19.14
CA TYR A 126 -1.99 14.45 -17.85
C TYR A 126 -3.46 14.55 -17.42
N LEU A 127 -4.36 14.91 -18.34
CA LEU A 127 -5.79 15.03 -18.03
C LEU A 127 -6.38 13.68 -17.61
N PHE A 128 -6.11 12.62 -18.37
CA PHE A 128 -6.59 11.28 -18.02
C PHE A 128 -5.95 10.78 -16.72
N ASP A 129 -4.64 10.97 -16.56
CA ASP A 129 -3.88 10.61 -15.36
C ASP A 129 -4.41 11.31 -14.10
N THR A 130 -4.86 12.56 -14.23
CA THR A 130 -5.47 13.33 -13.14
C THR A 130 -6.89 12.87 -12.83
N LEU A 131 -7.65 12.45 -13.86
CA LEU A 131 -9.09 12.20 -13.73
C LEU A 131 -9.44 10.74 -13.41
N PHE A 132 -8.65 9.75 -13.84
CA PHE A 132 -8.99 8.35 -13.59
C PHE A 132 -9.19 8.02 -12.10
N PRO A 133 -8.43 8.59 -11.12
CA PRO A 133 -8.67 8.29 -9.72
C PRO A 133 -10.06 8.74 -9.26
N TYR A 134 -10.61 9.83 -9.80
CA TYR A 134 -11.96 10.28 -9.43
C TYR A 134 -13.06 9.29 -9.83
N LEU A 135 -12.81 8.44 -10.83
CA LEU A 135 -13.73 7.36 -11.19
C LEU A 135 -13.39 6.07 -10.44
N LEU A 136 -12.11 5.68 -10.42
CA LEU A 136 -11.69 4.37 -9.94
C LEU A 136 -11.55 4.31 -8.41
N ASP A 137 -11.24 5.42 -7.72
CA ASP A 137 -11.07 5.44 -6.26
C ASP A 137 -12.32 4.91 -5.54
N PRO A 138 -13.53 5.47 -5.78
CA PRO A 138 -14.72 4.98 -5.10
C PRO A 138 -15.03 3.52 -5.44
N MET A 139 -14.80 3.11 -6.69
CA MET A 139 -15.00 1.73 -7.13
C MET A 139 -14.01 0.73 -6.50
N HIS A 140 -12.90 1.20 -5.92
CA HIS A 140 -11.96 0.37 -5.18
C HIS A 140 -12.00 0.65 -3.67
N GLY A 141 -13.05 1.32 -3.19
CA GLY A 141 -13.28 1.53 -1.76
C GLY A 141 -12.52 2.69 -1.14
N HIS A 142 -11.97 3.59 -1.96
CA HIS A 142 -11.38 4.83 -1.50
C HIS A 142 -12.38 5.97 -1.59
N THR A 143 -12.46 6.81 -0.57
CA THR A 143 -13.09 8.14 -0.72
C THR A 143 -12.16 9.04 -1.53
N TRP A 144 -12.73 10.03 -2.22
CA TRP A 144 -11.96 10.93 -3.07
C TRP A 144 -10.90 11.66 -2.26
N ASN A 145 -9.65 11.66 -2.71
CA ASN A 145 -8.51 12.37 -2.11
C ASN A 145 -8.21 12.11 -0.62
N SER A 146 -9.04 11.41 0.16
CA SER A 146 -8.82 11.21 1.59
C SER A 146 -7.57 10.38 1.85
N TYR A 147 -7.30 9.39 1.00
CA TYR A 147 -6.03 8.64 1.07
C TYR A 147 -4.81 9.55 0.83
N TYR A 148 -4.90 10.55 -0.06
CA TYR A 148 -3.81 11.51 -0.24
C TYR A 148 -3.58 12.35 1.02
N TYR A 149 -4.64 12.90 1.61
CA TYR A 149 -4.51 13.71 2.83
C TYR A 149 -4.04 12.88 4.03
N HIS A 150 -4.59 11.69 4.20
CA HIS A 150 -4.20 10.79 5.28
C HIS A 150 -2.76 10.30 5.10
N HIS A 151 -2.39 9.84 3.90
CA HIS A 151 -1.09 9.23 3.68
C HIS A 151 0.02 10.27 3.55
N ILE A 152 -0.10 11.20 2.60
CA ILE A 152 0.97 12.14 2.24
C ILE A 152 1.05 13.32 3.20
N LYS A 153 -0.10 13.86 3.62
CA LYS A 153 -0.15 15.10 4.40
C LYS A 153 -0.23 14.89 5.90
N HIS A 154 -0.39 13.63 6.33
CA HIS A 154 -0.56 13.28 7.73
C HIS A 154 0.40 12.14 8.14
N HIS A 155 0.20 10.92 7.67
CA HIS A 155 0.99 9.75 8.08
C HIS A 155 2.49 9.89 7.78
N HIS A 156 2.86 10.31 6.57
CA HIS A 156 4.27 10.58 6.22
C HIS A 156 4.88 11.77 6.96
N VAL A 157 4.06 12.70 7.45
CA VAL A 157 4.54 13.85 8.22
C VAL A 157 4.80 13.44 9.66
N GLU A 158 3.94 12.59 10.22
CA GLU A 158 4.03 12.17 11.62
C GLU A 158 4.79 10.84 11.81
N GLY A 159 5.07 10.07 10.75
CA GLY A 159 5.94 8.89 10.78
C GLY A 159 5.48 7.75 11.68
N ASN A 160 4.16 7.54 11.84
CA ASN A 160 3.57 6.67 12.88
C ASN A 160 3.91 7.12 14.33
N GLY A 161 4.43 8.33 14.50
CA GLY A 161 4.68 9.01 15.77
C GLY A 161 3.41 9.37 16.54
N GLY A 162 3.57 10.04 17.68
CA GLY A 162 2.49 10.20 18.66
C GLY A 162 1.28 11.00 18.17
N ASP A 163 1.49 11.90 17.22
CA ASP A 163 0.46 12.73 16.59
C ASP A 163 -0.19 12.06 15.36
N ASP A 164 0.31 10.90 14.93
CA ASP A 164 -0.31 10.15 13.85
C ASP A 164 -1.65 9.54 14.30
N LEU A 165 -2.76 9.94 13.66
CA LEU A 165 -4.10 9.38 13.87
C LEU A 165 -4.20 7.87 13.62
N SER A 166 -3.27 7.31 12.84
CA SER A 166 -3.12 5.88 12.60
C SER A 166 -1.98 5.24 13.39
N THR A 167 -1.44 5.92 14.41
CA THR A 167 -0.39 5.33 15.24
C THR A 167 -0.84 4.06 15.96
N THR A 168 0.05 3.07 15.96
CA THR A 168 -0.12 1.83 16.71
C THR A 168 0.51 1.90 18.11
N MET A 169 1.27 2.96 18.44
CA MET A 169 2.11 3.04 19.65
C MET A 169 1.37 2.93 20.97
N TYR A 170 0.12 3.37 21.01
CA TYR A 170 -0.65 3.40 22.24
C TYR A 170 -1.49 2.13 22.47
N TYR A 171 -1.20 1.07 21.73
CA TYR A 171 -1.91 -0.21 21.76
C TYR A 171 -0.94 -1.36 22.01
N ASP A 172 -1.39 -2.38 22.74
CA ASP A 172 -0.70 -3.66 22.78
C ASP A 172 -0.97 -4.38 21.46
N ARG A 173 0.04 -4.46 20.60
CA ARG A 173 -0.11 -4.84 19.18
C ARG A 173 -0.38 -6.33 18.96
N ASP A 174 -0.45 -7.09 20.04
CA ASP A 174 -0.82 -8.50 20.10
C ASP A 174 -2.10 -8.74 20.93
N SER A 175 -2.87 -7.69 21.19
CA SER A 175 -4.13 -7.71 21.94
C SER A 175 -5.32 -7.50 21.00
N ILE A 176 -6.26 -8.46 21.00
CA ILE A 176 -7.49 -8.38 20.21
C ILE A 176 -8.36 -7.16 20.61
N PRO A 177 -8.61 -6.89 21.91
CA PRO A 177 -9.36 -5.69 22.31
C PRO A 177 -8.75 -4.37 21.81
N ASP A 178 -7.41 -4.25 21.86
CA ASP A 178 -6.72 -3.05 21.42
C ASP A 178 -6.77 -2.89 19.91
N PHE A 179 -6.61 -3.99 19.17
CA PHE A 179 -6.79 -4.02 17.71
C PHE A 179 -8.21 -3.60 17.30
N LEU A 180 -9.24 -4.13 17.96
CA LEU A 180 -10.63 -3.75 17.69
C LEU A 180 -10.89 -2.28 18.03
N THR A 181 -10.28 -1.77 19.09
CA THR A 181 -10.36 -0.34 19.47
C THR A 181 -9.71 0.54 18.41
N TYR A 182 -8.53 0.17 17.93
CA TYR A 182 -7.79 0.87 16.87
C TYR A 182 -8.60 0.91 15.56
N VAL A 183 -9.03 -0.25 15.07
CA VAL A 183 -9.82 -0.37 13.83
C VAL A 183 -11.16 0.36 13.96
N GLY A 184 -11.87 0.16 15.08
CA GLY A 184 -13.16 0.78 15.34
C GLY A 184 -13.08 2.31 15.38
N ARG A 185 -12.05 2.86 16.03
CA ARG A 185 -11.80 4.31 16.05
C ARG A 185 -11.62 4.85 14.64
N PHE A 186 -10.75 4.22 13.84
CA PHE A 186 -10.49 4.66 12.48
C PHE A 186 -11.76 4.64 11.63
N ILE A 187 -12.50 3.54 11.61
CA ILE A 187 -13.70 3.40 10.78
C ILE A 187 -14.76 4.45 11.15
N LEU A 188 -14.97 4.70 12.44
CA LEU A 188 -16.04 5.55 12.93
C LEU A 188 -15.70 7.04 12.93
N PHE A 189 -14.43 7.40 13.19
CA PHE A 189 -14.06 8.78 13.49
C PHE A 189 -13.07 9.42 12.53
N ILE A 190 -12.38 8.68 11.65
CA ILE A 190 -11.31 9.27 10.81
C ILE A 190 -11.82 10.39 9.89
N TRP A 191 -13.06 10.28 9.41
CA TRP A 191 -13.69 11.27 8.55
C TRP A 191 -13.81 12.66 9.20
N LEU A 192 -13.80 12.69 10.55
CA LEU A 192 -13.83 13.90 11.37
C LEU A 192 -12.45 14.22 11.95
N GLU A 193 -11.74 13.23 12.49
CA GLU A 193 -10.45 13.44 13.17
C GLU A 193 -9.39 14.01 12.23
N LEU A 194 -9.33 13.56 10.97
CA LEU A 194 -8.31 14.01 10.02
C LEU A 194 -8.49 15.49 9.62
N PRO A 195 -9.68 15.99 9.24
CA PRO A 195 -9.90 17.43 9.08
C PRO A 195 -9.60 18.25 10.34
N LEU A 196 -9.99 17.75 11.52
CA LEU A 196 -9.75 18.44 12.79
C LEU A 196 -8.25 18.49 13.15
N TYR A 197 -7.50 17.45 12.83
CA TYR A 197 -6.04 17.44 12.96
C TYR A 197 -5.43 18.59 12.16
N PHE A 198 -5.77 18.70 10.86
CA PHE A 198 -5.27 19.80 10.02
C PHE A 198 -5.69 21.16 10.53
N TRP A 199 -6.92 21.28 11.03
CA TRP A 199 -7.42 22.53 11.62
C TRP A 199 -6.59 22.95 12.83
N ARG A 200 -6.33 22.02 13.76
CA ARG A 200 -5.55 22.26 14.99
C ARG A 200 -4.10 22.63 14.70
N LYS A 201 -3.51 22.10 13.63
CA LYS A 201 -2.14 22.43 13.17
C LYS A 201 -2.11 23.71 12.30
N GLY A 202 -3.22 24.46 12.18
CA GLY A 202 -3.30 25.69 11.39
C GLY A 202 -3.31 25.48 9.87
N GLN A 203 -3.44 24.25 9.40
CA GLN A 203 -3.42 23.86 7.99
C GLN A 203 -4.84 23.91 7.39
N PHE A 204 -5.51 25.06 7.50
CA PHE A 204 -6.94 25.22 7.17
C PHE A 204 -7.30 24.79 5.74
N LYS A 205 -6.42 25.02 4.77
CA LYS A 205 -6.62 24.58 3.38
C LYS A 205 -6.76 23.05 3.28
N TYR A 206 -5.95 22.30 4.02
CA TYR A 206 -6.04 20.84 4.04
C TYR A 206 -7.24 20.36 4.83
N ALA A 207 -7.56 21.01 5.94
CA ALA A 207 -8.77 20.72 6.72
C ALA A 207 -10.04 20.80 5.86
N VAL A 208 -10.24 21.95 5.18
CA VAL A 208 -11.42 22.17 4.33
C VAL A 208 -11.47 21.20 3.16
N LYS A 209 -10.35 20.98 2.46
CA LYS A 209 -10.32 20.06 1.32
C LYS A 209 -10.57 18.61 1.75
N CYS A 210 -9.96 18.16 2.84
CA CYS A 210 -10.16 16.82 3.37
C CYS A 210 -11.63 16.60 3.74
N ALA A 211 -12.23 17.54 4.49
CA ALA A 211 -13.65 17.48 4.84
C ALA A 211 -14.56 17.48 3.62
N PHE A 212 -14.30 18.36 2.64
CA PHE A 212 -15.08 18.44 1.41
C PHE A 212 -15.10 17.12 0.65
N TRP A 213 -13.93 16.50 0.44
CA TRP A 213 -13.87 15.28 -0.34
C TRP A 213 -14.44 14.06 0.39
N GLU A 214 -14.21 13.97 1.69
CA GLU A 214 -14.74 12.88 2.52
C GLU A 214 -16.27 12.94 2.61
N VAL A 215 -16.83 14.11 3.00
CA VAL A 215 -18.28 14.32 3.07
C VAL A 215 -18.90 14.21 1.67
N GLY A 216 -18.26 14.79 0.65
CA GLY A 216 -18.72 14.67 -0.74
C GLY A 216 -18.81 13.22 -1.22
N SER A 217 -17.86 12.36 -0.82
CA SER A 217 -17.90 10.93 -1.13
C SER A 217 -19.10 10.24 -0.47
N TYR A 218 -19.37 10.54 0.80
CA TYR A 218 -20.54 9.99 1.50
C TYR A 218 -21.86 10.50 0.94
N VAL A 219 -21.96 11.79 0.61
CA VAL A 219 -23.13 12.36 -0.06
C VAL A 219 -23.34 11.68 -1.41
N ALA A 220 -22.30 11.48 -2.21
CA ALA A 220 -22.43 10.78 -3.49
C ALA A 220 -22.94 9.34 -3.33
N ILE A 221 -22.37 8.57 -2.39
CA ILE A 221 -22.83 7.20 -2.08
C ILE A 221 -24.28 7.22 -1.59
N TYR A 222 -24.63 8.15 -0.69
CA TYR A 222 -25.98 8.31 -0.17
C TYR A 222 -26.98 8.61 -1.30
N MET A 223 -26.63 9.50 -2.23
CA MET A 223 -27.49 9.87 -3.35
C MET A 223 -27.69 8.69 -4.31
N LEU A 224 -26.63 7.97 -4.66
CA LEU A 224 -26.69 6.77 -5.50
C LEU A 224 -27.53 5.66 -4.85
N TYR A 225 -27.40 5.49 -3.54
CA TYR A 225 -28.14 4.47 -2.79
C TYR A 225 -29.64 4.77 -2.75
N ASN A 226 -30.03 5.99 -2.38
CA ASN A 226 -31.43 6.35 -2.15
C ASN A 226 -32.19 6.68 -3.43
N TYR A 227 -31.53 7.24 -4.45
CA TYR A 227 -32.21 7.79 -5.62
C TYR A 227 -31.87 7.11 -6.94
N VAL A 228 -30.92 6.17 -6.98
CA VAL A 228 -30.54 5.46 -8.22
C VAL A 228 -30.76 3.96 -8.08
N ASN A 229 -29.93 3.26 -7.32
CA ASN A 229 -30.07 1.83 -7.10
C ASN A 229 -29.30 1.39 -5.84
N ALA A 230 -30.01 1.12 -4.75
CA ALA A 230 -29.42 0.68 -3.49
C ALA A 230 -28.59 -0.60 -3.64
N ARG A 231 -29.09 -1.59 -4.39
CA ARG A 231 -28.43 -2.90 -4.53
C ARG A 231 -27.12 -2.78 -5.29
N ALA A 232 -27.12 -2.08 -6.42
CA ALA A 232 -25.90 -1.82 -7.19
C ALA A 232 -24.90 -1.00 -6.34
N THR A 233 -25.36 0.04 -5.66
CA THR A 233 -24.52 0.90 -4.80
C THR A 233 -23.86 0.12 -3.67
N THR A 234 -24.56 -0.85 -3.08
CA THR A 234 -23.98 -1.73 -2.05
C THR A 234 -22.76 -2.48 -2.58
N PHE A 235 -22.89 -3.14 -3.73
CA PHE A 235 -21.80 -3.93 -4.31
C PHE A 235 -20.68 -3.08 -4.91
N VAL A 236 -21.02 -1.98 -5.57
CA VAL A 236 -20.04 -1.15 -6.29
C VAL A 236 -19.26 -0.22 -5.36
N PHE A 237 -19.87 0.27 -4.27
CA PHE A 237 -19.27 1.33 -3.44
C PHE A 237 -19.22 1.01 -1.95
N ILE A 238 -20.32 0.55 -1.33
CA ILE A 238 -20.37 0.40 0.14
C ILE A 238 -19.49 -0.76 0.62
N LEU A 239 -19.64 -1.94 0.02
CA LEU A 239 -18.83 -3.12 0.36
C LEU A 239 -17.32 -2.88 0.13
N PRO A 240 -16.86 -2.40 -1.04
CA PRO A 240 -15.43 -2.13 -1.23
C PRO A 240 -14.93 -1.03 -0.29
N LEU A 241 -15.69 0.04 -0.02
CA LEU A 241 -15.30 1.05 0.97
C LEU A 241 -15.07 0.45 2.36
N SER A 242 -15.96 -0.43 2.79
CA SER A 242 -15.88 -1.09 4.09
C SER A 242 -14.66 -2.01 4.18
N VAL A 243 -14.47 -2.84 3.16
CA VAL A 243 -13.34 -3.77 3.06
C VAL A 243 -12.01 -3.02 2.97
N MET A 244 -11.94 -1.96 2.17
CA MET A 244 -10.72 -1.17 1.99
C MET A 244 -10.29 -0.49 3.29
N ARG A 245 -11.22 0.13 4.03
CA ARG A 245 -10.90 0.73 5.33
C ARG A 245 -10.37 -0.29 6.34
N LEU A 246 -11.03 -1.46 6.41
CA LEU A 246 -10.57 -2.56 7.26
C LEU A 246 -9.17 -3.03 6.82
N GLY A 247 -8.98 -3.28 5.52
CA GLY A 247 -7.72 -3.75 4.95
C GLY A 247 -6.55 -2.81 5.20
N LEU A 248 -6.74 -1.50 5.00
CA LEU A 248 -5.72 -0.49 5.28
C LEU A 248 -5.31 -0.48 6.76
N MET A 249 -6.27 -0.64 7.68
CA MET A 249 -5.96 -0.66 9.12
C MET A 249 -5.30 -1.96 9.57
N VAL A 250 -5.72 -3.10 9.02
CA VAL A 250 -5.05 -4.39 9.24
C VAL A 250 -3.62 -4.35 8.72
N GLY A 251 -3.40 -3.73 7.55
CA GLY A 251 -2.09 -3.54 6.93
C GLY A 251 -1.20 -2.61 7.77
N ASN A 252 -1.68 -1.42 8.13
CA ASN A 252 -0.95 -0.46 8.95
C ASN A 252 -0.54 -1.05 10.31
N TRP A 253 -1.44 -1.83 10.93
CA TRP A 253 -1.14 -2.54 12.17
C TRP A 253 0.07 -3.48 12.03
N GLY A 254 0.13 -4.24 10.94
CA GLY A 254 1.24 -5.15 10.65
C GLY A 254 2.52 -4.41 10.28
N GLN A 255 2.41 -3.32 9.51
CA GLN A 255 3.51 -2.47 9.08
C GLN A 255 4.24 -1.80 10.26
N HIS A 256 3.49 -1.40 11.27
CA HIS A 256 3.96 -0.71 12.47
C HIS A 256 3.76 -1.54 13.74
N ALA A 257 3.90 -2.87 13.62
CA ALA A 257 3.64 -3.80 14.72
C ALA A 257 4.77 -3.84 15.78
N PHE A 258 5.99 -3.49 15.39
CA PHE A 258 7.20 -3.72 16.17
C PHE A 258 8.00 -2.43 16.40
N VAL A 259 7.31 -1.36 16.79
CA VAL A 259 7.96 -0.07 17.06
C VAL A 259 8.87 -0.20 18.29
N ASP A 260 10.15 0.15 18.16
CA ASP A 260 11.08 0.16 19.29
C ASP A 260 10.90 1.42 20.14
N PRO A 261 10.68 1.30 21.46
CA PRO A 261 10.59 2.47 22.34
C PRO A 261 11.90 3.24 22.53
N ALA A 262 13.05 2.69 22.13
CA ALA A 262 14.34 3.38 22.22
C ALA A 262 14.40 4.60 21.30
N ASP A 263 13.81 4.49 20.11
CA ASP A 263 13.72 5.58 19.14
C ASP A 263 12.50 5.36 18.22
N PRO A 264 11.29 5.75 18.68
CA PRO A 264 10.05 5.50 17.95
C PRO A 264 9.86 6.33 16.68
N ASP A 265 10.63 7.40 16.51
CA ASP A 265 10.53 8.29 15.36
C ASP A 265 11.50 7.88 14.24
N SER A 266 12.40 6.92 14.49
CA SER A 266 13.29 6.35 13.47
C SER A 266 12.52 5.41 12.54
N ASP A 267 12.57 5.69 11.23
CA ASP A 267 11.95 4.83 10.20
C ASP A 267 12.44 3.37 10.28
N TYR A 268 13.69 3.14 10.70
CA TYR A 268 14.26 1.79 10.86
C TYR A 268 13.63 1.01 12.01
N LEU A 269 13.19 1.73 13.05
CA LEU A 269 12.69 1.18 14.29
C LEU A 269 11.18 1.31 14.45
N SER A 270 10.53 2.14 13.63
CA SER A 270 9.07 2.34 13.60
C SER A 270 8.38 1.50 12.53
N SER A 271 9.14 0.95 11.57
CA SER A 271 8.62 0.17 10.43
C SER A 271 9.41 -1.12 10.22
N ILE A 272 8.91 -2.00 9.35
CA ILE A 272 9.56 -3.29 9.03
C ILE A 272 9.61 -3.54 7.52
N THR A 273 10.60 -4.33 7.09
CA THR A 273 10.76 -4.74 5.69
C THR A 273 10.40 -6.23 5.52
N LEU A 274 9.65 -6.54 4.47
CA LEU A 274 9.23 -7.87 4.07
C LEU A 274 9.81 -8.21 2.69
N ILE A 275 10.62 -9.25 2.62
CA ILE A 275 11.19 -9.76 1.37
C ILE A 275 10.57 -11.12 1.01
N ASP A 276 10.67 -11.50 -0.26
CA ASP A 276 10.12 -12.78 -0.77
C ASP A 276 8.65 -13.02 -0.40
N VAL A 277 7.84 -11.95 -0.40
CA VAL A 277 6.39 -12.02 -0.15
C VAL A 277 5.59 -11.79 -1.44
N PRO A 278 4.42 -12.44 -1.61
CA PRO A 278 3.55 -12.22 -2.77
C PRO A 278 3.19 -10.75 -3.02
N SER A 279 2.98 -9.95 -1.96
CA SER A 279 2.68 -8.53 -2.11
C SER A 279 3.77 -7.75 -2.84
N ASN A 280 5.04 -8.16 -2.78
CA ASN A 280 6.10 -7.47 -3.53
C ASN A 280 5.87 -7.57 -5.05
N ARG A 281 5.24 -8.65 -5.51
CA ARG A 281 4.89 -8.85 -6.92
C ARG A 281 3.54 -8.19 -7.28
N PHE A 282 2.52 -8.41 -6.47
CA PHE A 282 1.14 -7.99 -6.78
C PHE A 282 0.78 -6.57 -6.30
N SER A 283 1.61 -6.00 -5.46
CA SER A 283 1.43 -4.68 -4.83
C SER A 283 2.70 -3.83 -4.92
N PHE A 284 3.48 -3.98 -6.00
CA PHE A 284 4.60 -3.08 -6.33
C PHE A 284 5.61 -2.88 -5.18
N ASN A 285 6.21 -3.96 -4.69
CA ASN A 285 7.23 -3.93 -3.63
C ASN A 285 6.79 -3.23 -2.32
N ASP A 286 5.49 -3.26 -1.99
CA ASP A 286 4.94 -2.70 -0.75
C ASP A 286 5.59 -3.27 0.53
N GLY A 287 6.12 -4.49 0.49
CA GLY A 287 6.85 -5.09 1.60
C GLY A 287 8.09 -4.28 2.03
N TYR A 288 8.62 -3.39 1.19
CA TYR A 288 9.75 -2.54 1.55
C TYR A 288 9.32 -1.25 2.27
N HIS A 289 8.46 -1.34 3.28
CA HIS A 289 7.88 -0.19 3.98
C HIS A 289 8.90 0.70 4.69
N THR A 290 9.96 0.13 5.26
CA THR A 290 11.08 0.92 5.79
C THR A 290 11.76 1.75 4.71
N SER A 291 12.02 1.14 3.56
CA SER A 291 12.56 1.86 2.40
C SER A 291 11.60 2.97 1.98
N HIS A 292 10.29 2.71 2.00
CA HIS A 292 9.27 3.68 1.64
C HIS A 292 9.27 4.91 2.56
N HIS A 293 9.33 4.75 3.88
CA HIS A 293 9.41 5.88 4.82
C HIS A 293 10.69 6.70 4.64
N LEU A 294 11.83 6.03 4.47
CA LEU A 294 13.13 6.70 4.24
C LEU A 294 13.18 7.55 2.97
N ASN A 295 12.40 7.19 1.94
CA ASN A 295 12.23 8.01 0.74
C ASN A 295 10.86 7.71 0.11
N PRO A 296 9.83 8.51 0.43
CA PRO A 296 8.47 8.25 -0.03
C PRO A 296 8.31 8.36 -1.55
N ARG A 297 9.23 9.08 -2.22
CA ARG A 297 9.25 9.28 -3.67
C ARG A 297 10.13 8.26 -4.41
N ARG A 298 10.65 7.24 -3.72
CA ARG A 298 11.42 6.18 -4.38
C ARG A 298 10.49 5.37 -5.28
N HIS A 299 10.94 5.11 -6.51
CA HIS A 299 10.20 4.25 -7.43
C HIS A 299 10.14 2.83 -6.87
N TRP A 300 8.99 2.16 -7.01
CA TRP A 300 8.76 0.86 -6.39
C TRP A 300 9.80 -0.22 -6.77
N ARG A 301 10.39 -0.16 -7.97
CA ARG A 301 11.42 -1.11 -8.41
C ARG A 301 12.80 -0.86 -7.82
N ASP A 302 13.01 0.29 -7.20
CA ASP A 302 14.30 0.67 -6.62
C ASP A 302 14.41 0.33 -5.14
N HIS A 303 13.31 -0.05 -4.47
CA HIS A 303 13.35 -0.45 -3.07
C HIS A 303 14.30 -1.62 -2.78
N PRO A 304 14.35 -2.71 -3.59
CA PRO A 304 15.31 -3.79 -3.35
C PRO A 304 16.77 -3.34 -3.47
N VAL A 305 17.07 -2.46 -4.44
CA VAL A 305 18.42 -1.91 -4.61
C VAL A 305 18.81 -1.03 -3.42
N ALA A 306 17.89 -0.19 -2.95
CA ALA A 306 18.11 0.65 -1.77
C ALA A 306 18.36 -0.21 -0.51
N PHE A 307 17.57 -1.25 -0.31
CA PHE A 307 17.77 -2.21 0.79
C PHE A 307 19.16 -2.85 0.75
N LEU A 308 19.59 -3.37 -0.40
CA LEU A 308 20.91 -3.99 -0.54
C LEU A 308 22.05 -3.01 -0.28
N LYS A 309 21.96 -1.78 -0.79
CA LYS A 309 22.96 -0.72 -0.56
C LYS A 309 23.03 -0.25 0.89
N GLN A 310 21.92 -0.34 1.62
CA GLN A 310 21.81 0.14 3.00
C GLN A 310 21.82 -1.01 4.02
N LYS A 311 22.15 -2.23 3.62
CA LYS A 311 22.10 -3.41 4.51
C LYS A 311 22.89 -3.21 5.81
N ASP A 312 24.06 -2.58 5.74
CA ASP A 312 24.89 -2.32 6.93
C ASP A 312 24.25 -1.28 7.86
N LEU A 313 23.51 -0.32 7.31
CA LEU A 313 22.75 0.63 8.11
C LEU A 313 21.52 -0.03 8.75
N TYR A 314 20.80 -0.89 8.03
CA TYR A 314 19.74 -1.72 8.61
C TYR A 314 20.28 -2.57 9.79
N ALA A 315 21.49 -3.11 9.65
CA ALA A 315 22.16 -3.86 10.70
C ALA A 315 22.48 -3.00 11.93
N LYS A 316 23.03 -1.80 11.69
CA LYS A 316 23.42 -0.84 12.73
C LYS A 316 22.22 -0.30 13.53
N GLU A 317 21.10 -0.08 12.85
CA GLU A 317 19.88 0.50 13.44
C GLU A 317 18.94 -0.57 14.02
N ASP A 318 19.34 -1.85 14.09
CA ASP A 318 18.50 -2.95 14.56
C ASP A 318 17.12 -3.06 13.88
N ALA A 319 17.09 -2.74 12.59
CA ALA A 319 15.90 -2.82 11.76
C ALA A 319 15.42 -4.27 11.63
N LEU A 320 14.10 -4.47 11.57
CA LEU A 320 13.51 -5.81 11.42
C LEU A 320 13.18 -6.12 9.98
N VAL A 321 13.68 -7.27 9.52
CA VAL A 321 13.40 -7.82 8.20
C VAL A 321 12.75 -9.19 8.35
N PHE A 322 11.70 -9.44 7.57
CA PHE A 322 11.01 -10.72 7.53
C PHE A 322 10.97 -11.27 6.11
N ARG A 323 10.80 -12.59 5.99
CA ARG A 323 10.52 -13.28 4.73
C ARG A 323 9.28 -14.14 4.81
N ASN A 324 8.63 -14.33 3.68
CA ASN A 324 7.49 -15.26 3.52
C ASN A 324 6.32 -14.99 4.49
N VAL A 325 6.12 -13.75 4.93
CA VAL A 325 4.97 -13.32 5.74
C VAL A 325 4.56 -11.90 5.37
N ASP A 326 3.35 -11.71 4.85
CA ASP A 326 2.79 -10.39 4.53
C ASP A 326 2.26 -9.66 5.78
N TYR A 327 2.10 -8.33 5.71
CA TYR A 327 1.60 -7.51 6.82
C TYR A 327 0.28 -8.00 7.43
N ILE A 328 -0.67 -8.44 6.58
CA ILE A 328 -1.94 -9.01 7.04
C ILE A 328 -1.69 -10.28 7.89
N PHE A 329 -0.76 -11.14 7.46
CA PHE A 329 -0.41 -12.35 8.20
C PHE A 329 0.43 -12.06 9.44
N ILE A 330 1.23 -10.99 9.46
CA ILE A 330 1.85 -10.49 10.70
C ILE A 330 0.75 -10.13 11.71
N THR A 331 -0.22 -9.30 11.31
CA THR A 331 -1.36 -8.94 12.15
C THR A 331 -2.09 -10.17 12.68
N VAL A 332 -2.45 -11.12 11.81
CA VAL A 332 -3.15 -12.36 12.22
C VAL A 332 -2.32 -13.18 13.22
N ASN A 333 -1.02 -13.35 13.00
CA ASN A 333 -0.17 -14.11 13.91
C ASN A 333 0.04 -13.40 15.25
N LEU A 334 0.13 -12.06 15.26
CA LEU A 334 0.20 -11.29 16.50
C LEU A 334 -1.07 -11.42 17.34
N LEU A 335 -2.25 -11.32 16.72
CA LEU A 335 -3.53 -11.51 17.41
C LEU A 335 -3.70 -12.94 17.96
N ARG A 336 -3.01 -13.92 17.37
CA ARG A 336 -2.91 -15.30 17.85
C ARG A 336 -1.72 -15.52 18.81
N LYS A 337 -0.92 -14.49 19.09
CA LYS A 337 0.32 -14.53 19.88
C LYS A 337 1.33 -15.58 19.37
N ASN A 338 1.31 -15.86 18.07
CA ASN A 338 2.19 -16.84 17.42
C ASN A 338 3.58 -16.24 17.11
N TYR A 339 4.29 -15.85 18.17
CA TYR A 339 5.62 -15.26 18.07
C TYR A 339 6.66 -16.23 17.52
N GLU A 340 6.47 -17.54 17.74
CA GLU A 340 7.37 -18.56 17.19
C GLU A 340 7.36 -18.55 15.66
N PHE A 341 6.19 -18.46 15.02
CA PHE A 341 6.10 -18.34 13.56
C PHE A 341 6.77 -17.04 13.06
N LEU A 342 6.51 -15.92 13.72
CA LEU A 342 7.07 -14.62 13.33
C LEU A 342 8.60 -14.60 13.47
N ALA A 343 9.13 -15.18 14.55
CA ALA A 343 10.58 -15.29 14.76
C ALA A 343 11.26 -16.24 13.74
N LYS A 344 10.56 -17.29 13.26
CA LYS A 344 11.03 -18.14 12.15
C LYS A 344 11.07 -17.40 10.80
N CYS A 345 10.14 -16.46 10.60
CA CYS A 345 10.10 -15.60 9.41
C CYS A 345 11.13 -14.46 9.47
N MET A 346 11.59 -14.08 10.65
CA MET A 346 12.58 -13.01 10.83
C MET A 346 13.92 -13.40 10.20
N ILE A 347 14.49 -12.50 9.39
CA ILE A 347 15.84 -12.62 8.86
C ILE A 347 16.75 -11.78 9.76
N PRO A 348 17.61 -12.42 10.56
CA PRO A 348 18.56 -11.69 11.39
C PRO A 348 19.63 -11.02 10.52
N ILE A 349 19.97 -9.77 10.83
CA ILE A 349 21.00 -8.99 10.15
C ILE A 349 21.95 -8.40 11.21
N GLY A 350 23.25 -8.33 10.93
CA GLY A 350 24.24 -7.82 11.87
C GLY A 350 24.35 -8.68 13.13
N ASP A 351 24.35 -8.03 14.29
CA ASP A 351 24.47 -8.72 15.59
C ASP A 351 23.29 -9.65 15.89
N GLN A 352 22.13 -9.41 15.26
CA GLN A 352 20.93 -10.25 15.36
C GLN A 352 21.19 -11.70 14.89
N VAL A 353 22.23 -11.94 14.08
CA VAL A 353 22.59 -13.28 13.58
C VAL A 353 22.92 -14.23 14.73
N ASN A 354 23.41 -13.69 15.84
CA ASN A 354 23.74 -14.47 17.03
C ASN A 354 22.52 -14.72 17.94
N TRP A 355 21.35 -14.13 17.63
CA TRP A 355 20.15 -14.32 18.44
C TRP A 355 19.56 -15.72 18.26
N THR A 356 19.33 -16.36 19.40
CA THR A 356 18.52 -17.58 19.56
C THR A 356 17.06 -17.33 19.16
N MET A 357 16.29 -18.41 18.98
CA MET A 357 14.87 -18.28 18.66
C MET A 357 14.10 -17.59 19.79
N GLU A 358 14.45 -17.89 21.03
CA GLU A 358 13.88 -17.29 22.24
C GLU A 358 14.14 -15.78 22.29
N GLU A 359 15.37 -15.34 22.02
CA GLU A 359 15.73 -13.91 21.98
C GLU A 359 14.96 -13.16 20.89
N ARG A 360 14.79 -13.75 19.69
CA ARG A 360 13.98 -13.17 18.62
C ARG A 360 12.52 -13.01 19.08
N MET A 361 11.94 -14.06 19.64
CA MET A 361 10.56 -14.02 20.14
C MET A 361 10.39 -12.96 21.22
N GLU A 362 11.37 -12.81 22.11
CA GLU A 362 11.32 -11.82 23.19
C GLU A 362 11.43 -10.38 22.68
N VAL A 363 12.34 -10.10 21.73
CA VAL A 363 12.41 -8.78 21.08
C VAL A 363 11.08 -8.43 20.40
N LEU A 364 10.49 -9.38 19.67
CA LEU A 364 9.19 -9.18 19.03
C LEU A 364 8.09 -8.91 20.06
N ARG A 365 8.04 -9.64 21.18
CA ARG A 365 7.06 -9.41 22.27
C ARG A 365 7.23 -8.08 22.97
N ARG A 366 8.47 -7.63 23.14
CA ARG A 366 8.80 -6.35 23.77
C ARG A 366 8.36 -5.19 22.89
N ARG A 367 8.66 -5.25 21.59
CA ARG A 367 8.30 -4.21 20.61
C ARG A 367 6.80 -4.13 20.27
N THR A 368 5.99 -5.10 20.70
CA THR A 368 4.52 -5.02 20.56
C THR A 368 3.82 -4.34 21.73
N ARG A 369 4.52 -4.03 22.82
CA ARG A 369 3.91 -3.40 24.00
C ARG A 369 3.53 -1.95 23.72
N LYS A 370 2.42 -1.51 24.31
CA LYS A 370 2.00 -0.11 24.24
C LYS A 370 2.97 0.81 24.98
N PHE A 371 3.04 2.03 24.48
CA PHE A 371 3.86 3.10 25.02
C PHE A 371 3.08 3.82 26.11
N PRO A 372 3.76 4.40 27.11
CA PRO A 372 3.09 5.28 28.06
C PRO A 372 2.46 6.45 27.29
N LYS A 373 1.18 6.74 27.54
CA LYS A 373 0.53 7.90 26.93
C LYS A 373 1.27 9.16 27.41
N PRO A 374 1.57 10.12 26.52
CA PRO A 374 2.16 11.38 26.94
C PRO A 374 1.27 12.03 27.99
N SER A 375 1.83 12.33 29.16
CA SER A 375 1.08 12.97 30.23
C SER A 375 0.57 14.32 29.72
N SER A 376 -0.72 14.61 29.89
CA SER A 376 -1.38 15.86 29.48
C SER A 376 -0.94 17.10 30.28
N LYS A 377 0.27 17.11 30.84
CA LYS A 377 0.85 18.31 31.42
C LYS A 377 1.24 19.24 30.29
N LYS A 378 0.32 20.13 29.95
CA LYS A 378 0.64 21.42 29.32
C LYS A 378 1.79 22.02 30.11
N SER A 379 2.95 22.22 29.48
CA SER A 379 3.90 23.22 29.96
C SER A 379 3.16 24.55 29.90
N GLU A 380 2.97 25.16 31.07
CA GLU A 380 2.43 26.51 31.24
C GLU A 380 3.28 27.56 30.53
#